data_AF-A0A3E0UL16-F1
#
_entry.id   AF-A0A3E0UL16-F1
#
_cell.length_a   1.000
_cell.length_b   1.000
_cell.length_c   1.000
_cell.angle_alpha   90.00
_cell.angle_beta   90.00
_cell.angle_gamma   90.00
#
_symmetry.space_group_name_H-M   'P 1'
#
loop_
_entity.id
_entity.type
_entity.pdbx_description
1 polymer ?
#
loop_
_entity_poly.entity_id
_entity_poly.type
_entity_poly.pdbx_seq_one_letter_code
_entity_poly.pdbx_strand_id
1 'polypeptide(L)'
;MEKTVLITDLDNTLFDWFGVWYASNSAMIQQIKKISGVDETTLLSEMKVVHQLHGTAEYAFLLESLPCLQALYGDSKTIKEEMNDAIHAFRKARKNKLKLYDTVESTLKTLKELGVFIVAYTESKSFYTSYRIKKLGLDNYIDVLYSPPDHELPEGEGLNTHFEFNQMLQKFTPKDELKPNPKLLLDIIKDIGATPGDCIYVGDSEMKDIEMAQQANVSDVFAKYGTAHFSENPTEYNLLRAVTHWTDEDVKREKLIKEQSHHIPPSYTINQYSELLSLFSFTNFQRN
;
A
#
# COMPACT_ATOMS: atom_id res chain seq x y z
N MET A 1 4.92 -6.60 -29.01
CA MET A 1 5.72 -7.67 -28.38
C MET A 1 4.85 -8.29 -27.31
N GLU A 2 4.84 -9.61 -27.23
CA GLU A 2 4.07 -10.31 -26.19
C GLU A 2 4.68 -10.04 -24.82
N LYS A 3 3.84 -9.96 -23.79
CA LYS A 3 4.24 -9.72 -22.40
C LYS A 3 3.96 -10.97 -21.59
N THR A 4 4.92 -11.36 -20.76
CA THR A 4 4.80 -12.57 -19.92
C THR A 4 4.78 -12.25 -18.44
N VAL A 5 5.14 -11.02 -18.05
CA VAL A 5 5.17 -10.59 -16.64
C VAL A 5 4.36 -9.32 -16.45
N LEU A 6 3.45 -9.35 -15.47
CA LEU A 6 2.81 -8.17 -14.92
C LEU A 6 3.49 -7.82 -13.60
N ILE A 7 4.04 -6.61 -13.50
CA ILE A 7 4.45 -6.01 -12.22
C ILE A 7 3.41 -4.95 -11.88
N THR A 8 2.80 -5.05 -10.71
CA THR A 8 1.71 -4.18 -10.30
C THR A 8 1.97 -3.57 -8.93
N ASP A 9 1.74 -2.27 -8.82
CA ASP A 9 1.56 -1.62 -7.53
C ASP A 9 0.24 -2.09 -6.88
N LEU A 10 0.06 -1.81 -5.59
CA LEU A 10 -1.09 -2.25 -4.80
C LEU A 10 -2.02 -1.10 -4.41
N ASP A 11 -1.49 -0.15 -3.65
CA ASP A 11 -2.27 0.88 -2.97
C ASP A 11 -2.69 1.95 -4.00
N ASN A 12 -4.00 2.15 -4.17
CA ASN A 12 -4.62 2.97 -5.23
C ASN A 12 -4.41 2.43 -6.67
N THR A 13 -3.77 1.28 -6.83
CA THR A 13 -3.69 0.56 -8.11
C THR A 13 -4.70 -0.59 -8.17
N LEU A 14 -4.66 -1.53 -7.22
CA LEU A 14 -5.61 -2.66 -7.16
C LEU A 14 -6.85 -2.36 -6.30
N PHE A 15 -6.71 -1.47 -5.31
CA PHE A 15 -7.78 -1.06 -4.39
C PHE A 15 -7.54 0.34 -3.84
N ASP A 16 -8.60 0.99 -3.38
CA ASP A 16 -8.57 2.34 -2.80
C ASP A 16 -8.01 2.32 -1.37
N TRP A 17 -6.68 2.39 -1.24
CA TRP A 17 -6.02 2.42 0.07
C TRP A 17 -6.40 3.68 0.83
N PHE A 18 -6.38 4.84 0.17
CA PHE A 18 -6.65 6.13 0.82
C PHE A 18 -8.06 6.17 1.42
N GLY A 19 -9.07 5.77 0.65
CA GLY A 19 -10.44 5.72 1.13
C GLY A 19 -10.64 4.71 2.26
N VAL A 20 -9.96 3.56 2.22
CA VAL A 20 -9.96 2.57 3.32
C VAL A 20 -9.32 3.15 4.58
N TRP A 21 -8.15 3.77 4.43
CA TRP A 21 -7.42 4.41 5.52
C TRP A 21 -8.27 5.51 6.17
N TYR A 22 -8.82 6.42 5.37
CA TYR A 22 -9.62 7.54 5.88
C TYR A 22 -10.88 7.07 6.60
N ALA A 23 -11.65 6.16 5.97
CA ALA A 23 -12.90 5.67 6.56
C ALA A 23 -12.65 4.95 7.90
N SER A 24 -11.60 4.14 7.97
CA SER A 24 -11.28 3.37 9.17
C SER A 24 -10.70 4.25 10.29
N ASN A 25 -9.73 5.11 9.99
CA ASN A 25 -9.12 6.00 10.98
C ASN A 25 -10.10 7.06 11.49
N SER A 26 -10.91 7.67 10.63
CA SER A 26 -11.92 8.64 11.05
C SER A 26 -12.94 8.03 12.01
N ALA A 27 -13.42 6.82 11.71
CA ALA A 27 -14.35 6.10 12.58
C ALA A 27 -13.73 5.79 13.95
N MET A 28 -12.44 5.42 13.98
CA MET A 28 -11.69 5.18 15.21
C MET A 28 -11.50 6.46 16.03
N ILE A 29 -10.98 7.52 15.41
CA ILE A 29 -10.71 8.82 16.05
C ILE A 29 -11.98 9.39 16.69
N GLN A 30 -13.11 9.32 15.99
CA GLN A 30 -14.40 9.77 16.52
C GLN A 30 -14.81 9.02 17.79
N GLN A 31 -14.58 7.70 17.84
CA GLN A 31 -14.88 6.91 19.04
C GLN A 31 -13.89 7.18 20.17
N ILE A 32 -12.58 7.30 19.87
CA ILE A 32 -11.57 7.65 20.90
C ILE A 32 -11.97 8.94 21.59
N LYS A 33 -12.27 10.00 20.82
CA LYS A 33 -12.70 11.31 21.35
C LYS A 33 -13.95 11.18 22.22
N LYS A 34 -14.92 10.38 21.79
CA LYS A 34 -16.17 10.17 22.53
C LYS A 34 -15.96 9.44 23.87
N ILE A 35 -15.09 8.42 23.90
CA ILE A 35 -14.86 7.58 25.08
C ILE A 35 -13.94 8.30 26.08
N SER A 36 -12.82 8.85 25.59
CA SER A 36 -11.77 9.43 26.42
C SER A 36 -12.00 10.90 26.78
N GLY A 37 -12.79 11.64 26.00
CA GLY A 37 -12.93 13.09 26.13
C GLY A 37 -11.69 13.89 25.70
N VAL A 38 -10.65 13.23 25.15
CA VAL A 38 -9.44 13.89 24.66
C VAL A 38 -9.77 14.78 23.46
N ASP A 39 -9.20 15.98 23.43
CA ASP A 39 -9.39 16.90 22.32
C ASP A 39 -8.68 16.40 21.05
N GLU A 40 -9.22 16.77 19.90
CA GLU A 40 -8.71 16.28 18.61
C GLU A 40 -7.29 16.75 18.32
N THR A 41 -6.90 17.95 18.75
CA THR A 41 -5.57 18.49 18.45
C THR A 41 -4.50 17.66 19.14
N THR A 42 -4.71 17.37 20.43
CA THR A 42 -3.82 16.50 21.21
C THR A 42 -3.75 15.11 20.58
N LEU A 43 -4.90 14.48 20.32
CA LEU A 43 -4.96 13.13 19.76
C LEU A 43 -4.21 13.01 18.42
N LEU A 44 -4.49 13.91 17.47
CA LEU A 44 -3.84 13.85 16.15
C LEU A 44 -2.33 14.11 16.26
N SER A 45 -1.90 15.01 17.16
CA SER A 45 -0.48 15.30 17.36
C SER A 45 0.29 14.10 17.93
N GLU A 46 -0.30 13.36 18.88
CA GLU A 46 0.30 12.15 19.45
C GLU A 46 0.30 11.00 18.44
N MET A 47 -0.81 10.82 17.70
CA MET A 47 -0.88 9.83 16.62
C MET A 47 0.23 10.06 15.59
N LYS A 48 0.50 11.32 15.22
CA LYS A 48 1.58 11.68 14.30
C LYS A 48 2.94 11.23 14.81
N VAL A 49 3.25 11.45 16.09
CA VAL A 49 4.52 11.04 16.70
C VAL A 49 4.68 9.52 16.65
N VAL A 50 3.63 8.77 17.00
CA VAL A 50 3.65 7.29 16.94
C VAL A 50 3.85 6.82 15.49
N HIS A 51 3.11 7.39 14.55
CA HIS A 51 3.24 7.01 13.14
C HIS A 51 4.64 7.32 12.57
N GLN A 52 5.23 8.47 12.91
CA GLN A 52 6.61 8.81 12.54
C GLN A 52 7.63 7.84 13.13
N LEU A 53 7.47 7.45 14.39
CA LEU A 53 8.34 6.47 15.06
C LEU A 53 8.32 5.11 14.34
N HIS A 54 7.15 4.65 13.90
CA HIS A 54 6.99 3.34 13.26
C HIS A 54 7.08 3.38 11.72
N GLY A 55 7.18 4.56 11.11
CA GLY A 55 7.24 4.73 9.65
C GLY A 55 6.00 4.19 8.94
N THR A 56 4.82 4.31 9.55
CA THR A 56 3.54 3.88 8.97
C THR A 56 2.38 4.66 9.57
N ALA A 57 1.34 4.93 8.76
CA ALA A 57 0.07 5.52 9.21
C ALA A 57 -0.98 4.46 9.61
N GLU A 58 -0.57 3.21 9.75
CA GLU A 58 -1.44 2.05 10.02
C GLU A 58 -1.00 1.26 11.27
N TYR A 59 -0.20 1.86 12.17
CA TYR A 59 0.42 1.15 13.28
C TYR A 59 -0.60 0.37 14.14
N ALA A 60 -0.38 -0.94 14.30
CA ALA A 60 -1.39 -1.84 14.87
C ALA A 60 -1.62 -1.61 16.37
N PHE A 61 -0.60 -1.12 17.08
CA PHE A 61 -0.60 -0.85 18.52
C PHE A 61 -0.68 0.67 18.81
N LEU A 62 -1.32 1.41 17.90
CA LEU A 62 -1.43 2.87 18.01
C LEU A 62 -2.05 3.29 19.33
N LEU A 63 -3.19 2.71 19.73
CA LEU A 63 -3.94 3.17 20.90
C LEU A 63 -3.13 3.03 22.18
N GLU A 64 -2.43 1.91 22.32
CA GLU A 64 -1.59 1.56 23.45
C GLU A 64 -0.33 2.43 23.52
N SER A 65 0.02 3.08 22.41
CA SER A 65 1.20 3.95 22.28
C SER A 65 0.88 5.44 22.43
N LEU A 66 -0.39 5.81 22.62
CA LEU A 66 -0.80 7.21 22.79
C LEU A 66 -0.64 7.67 24.25
N PRO A 67 0.23 8.67 24.53
CA PRO A 67 0.42 9.20 25.88
C PRO A 67 -0.89 9.64 26.57
N CYS A 68 -1.83 10.25 25.84
CA CYS A 68 -3.12 10.66 26.40
C CYS A 68 -3.95 9.47 26.91
N LEU A 69 -3.91 8.33 26.22
CA LEU A 69 -4.63 7.12 26.64
C LEU A 69 -3.91 6.39 27.76
N GLN A 70 -2.57 6.35 27.73
CA GLN A 70 -1.76 5.83 28.83
C GLN A 70 -2.00 6.61 30.13
N ALA A 71 -2.12 7.93 30.06
CA ALA A 71 -2.41 8.77 31.22
C ALA A 71 -3.80 8.51 31.83
N LEU A 72 -4.80 8.20 30.99
CA LEU A 72 -6.18 7.95 31.41
C LEU A 72 -6.41 6.53 31.92
N TYR A 73 -5.84 5.54 31.23
CA TYR A 73 -6.20 4.14 31.38
C TYR A 73 -5.05 3.26 31.86
N GLY A 74 -3.83 3.80 31.96
CA GLY A 74 -2.67 3.08 32.45
C GLY A 74 -2.12 2.10 31.40
N ASP A 75 -2.34 0.81 31.61
CA ASP A 75 -1.68 -0.24 30.85
C ASP A 75 -2.40 -0.59 29.52
N SER A 76 -1.66 -1.29 28.65
CA SER A 76 -2.12 -1.74 27.32
C SER A 76 -3.42 -2.56 27.37
N LYS A 77 -3.60 -3.39 28.40
CA LYS A 77 -4.79 -4.23 28.52
C LYS A 77 -6.01 -3.36 28.80
N THR A 78 -5.93 -2.46 29.77
CA THR A 78 -7.04 -1.55 30.09
C THR A 78 -7.34 -0.62 28.92
N ILE A 79 -6.33 -0.10 28.21
CA ILE A 79 -6.54 0.70 26.98
C ILE A 79 -7.33 -0.10 25.93
N LYS A 80 -6.96 -1.35 25.67
CA LYS A 80 -7.67 -2.21 24.70
C LYS A 80 -9.12 -2.48 25.12
N GLU A 81 -9.37 -2.69 26.41
CA GLU A 81 -10.71 -2.93 26.97
C GLU A 81 -11.59 -1.67 26.83
N GLU A 82 -11.09 -0.51 27.26
CA GLU A 82 -11.83 0.76 27.23
C GLU A 82 -12.04 1.27 25.80
N MET A 83 -11.05 1.08 24.91
CA MET A 83 -11.14 1.49 23.50
C MET A 83 -11.74 0.42 22.58
N ASN A 84 -12.36 -0.64 23.12
CA ASN A 84 -12.87 -1.74 22.32
C ASN A 84 -13.90 -1.28 21.26
N ASP A 85 -14.75 -0.30 21.60
CA ASP A 85 -15.70 0.30 20.66
C ASP A 85 -15.01 1.06 19.51
N ALA A 86 -13.88 1.72 19.78
CA ALA A 86 -13.07 2.38 18.75
C ALA A 86 -12.41 1.36 17.81
N ILE A 87 -11.88 0.26 18.37
CA ILE A 87 -11.31 -0.86 17.61
C ILE A 87 -12.39 -1.50 16.72
N HIS A 88 -13.60 -1.71 17.25
CA HIS A 88 -14.72 -2.23 16.49
C HIS A 88 -15.16 -1.29 15.37
N ALA A 89 -15.24 0.02 15.63
CA ALA A 89 -15.57 1.02 14.63
C ALA A 89 -14.54 1.04 13.48
N PHE A 90 -13.24 1.02 13.81
CA PHE A 90 -12.15 0.90 12.85
C PHE A 90 -12.31 -0.35 11.97
N ARG A 91 -12.44 -1.52 12.59
CA ARG A 91 -12.53 -2.81 11.88
C ARG A 91 -13.76 -2.89 10.99
N LYS A 92 -14.91 -2.38 11.45
CA LYS A 92 -16.17 -2.33 10.69
C LYS A 92 -16.03 -1.43 9.46
N ALA A 93 -15.53 -0.21 9.64
CA ALA A 93 -15.32 0.73 8.54
C ALA A 93 -14.31 0.18 7.51
N ARG A 94 -13.17 -0.37 7.98
CA ARG A 94 -12.19 -1.02 7.11
C ARG A 94 -12.80 -2.17 6.31
N LYS A 95 -13.55 -3.06 6.96
CA LYS A 95 -14.21 -4.19 6.28
C LYS A 95 -15.20 -3.72 5.20
N ASN A 96 -15.96 -2.67 5.47
CA ASN A 96 -16.97 -2.17 4.54
C ASN A 96 -16.36 -1.45 3.33
N LYS A 97 -15.20 -0.81 3.52
CA LYS A 97 -14.54 -0.01 2.47
C LYS A 97 -13.51 -0.80 1.67
N LEU A 98 -12.90 -1.83 2.25
CA LEU A 98 -11.86 -2.63 1.59
C LEU A 98 -12.46 -3.50 0.49
N LYS A 99 -12.25 -3.07 -0.75
CA LYS A 99 -12.65 -3.76 -1.98
C LYS A 99 -11.67 -3.44 -3.10
N LEU A 100 -11.57 -4.33 -4.08
CA LEU A 100 -10.84 -4.07 -5.30
C LEU A 100 -11.55 -2.99 -6.13
N TYR A 101 -10.79 -2.28 -6.95
CA TYR A 101 -11.39 -1.50 -8.04
C TYR A 101 -12.09 -2.43 -9.03
N ASP A 102 -13.07 -1.86 -9.74
CA ASP A 102 -13.80 -2.60 -10.75
C ASP A 102 -12.84 -3.22 -11.77
N THR A 103 -13.17 -4.43 -12.24
CA THR A 103 -12.42 -5.21 -13.22
C THR A 103 -11.06 -5.75 -12.79
N VAL A 104 -10.51 -5.36 -11.63
CA VAL A 104 -9.19 -5.84 -11.16
C VAL A 104 -9.18 -7.36 -11.02
N GLU A 105 -10.13 -7.94 -10.28
CA GLU A 105 -10.18 -9.38 -10.03
C GLU A 105 -10.30 -10.18 -11.33
N SER A 106 -11.25 -9.81 -12.20
CA SER A 106 -11.45 -10.51 -13.48
C SER A 106 -10.22 -10.43 -14.38
N THR A 107 -9.51 -9.30 -14.37
CA THR A 107 -8.30 -9.11 -15.17
C THR A 107 -7.14 -9.95 -14.64
N LEU A 108 -6.90 -9.93 -13.32
CA LEU A 108 -5.87 -10.78 -12.69
C LEU A 108 -6.14 -12.26 -12.93
N LYS A 109 -7.42 -12.67 -12.85
CA LYS A 109 -7.83 -14.04 -13.19
C LYS A 109 -7.50 -14.39 -14.64
N THR A 110 -7.88 -13.55 -15.60
CA THR A 110 -7.56 -13.78 -17.02
C THR A 110 -6.05 -13.85 -17.26
N LEU A 111 -5.26 -12.95 -16.68
CA LEU A 111 -3.80 -12.99 -16.78
C LEU A 111 -3.23 -14.28 -16.19
N LYS A 112 -3.77 -14.73 -15.06
CA LYS A 112 -3.34 -15.98 -14.42
C LYS A 112 -3.68 -17.21 -15.27
N GLU A 113 -4.85 -17.24 -15.91
CA GLU A 113 -5.27 -18.30 -16.84
C GLU A 113 -4.40 -18.34 -18.11
N LEU A 114 -3.88 -17.19 -18.55
CA LEU A 114 -2.91 -17.10 -19.65
C LEU A 114 -1.48 -17.51 -19.27
N GLY A 115 -1.23 -17.81 -17.98
CA GLY A 115 0.09 -18.18 -17.49
C GLY A 115 1.04 -16.99 -17.29
N VAL A 116 0.51 -15.77 -17.21
CA VAL A 116 1.32 -14.59 -16.89
C VAL A 116 1.83 -14.69 -15.45
N PHE A 117 3.11 -14.37 -15.24
CA PHE A 117 3.68 -14.29 -13.90
C PHE A 117 3.36 -12.91 -13.29
N ILE A 118 2.68 -12.90 -12.14
CA ILE A 118 2.16 -11.68 -11.52
C ILE A 118 2.99 -11.33 -10.29
N VAL A 119 3.68 -10.19 -10.37
CA VAL A 119 4.50 -9.61 -9.30
C VAL A 119 3.75 -8.45 -8.69
N ALA A 120 3.55 -8.46 -7.37
CA ALA A 120 3.13 -7.28 -6.62
C ALA A 120 4.36 -6.59 -6.02
N TYR A 121 4.49 -5.28 -6.22
CA TYR A 121 5.56 -4.48 -5.63
C TYR A 121 5.00 -3.21 -4.97
N THR A 122 5.23 -3.10 -3.66
CA THR A 122 4.78 -1.96 -2.85
C THR A 122 5.86 -1.48 -1.89
N GLU A 123 5.77 -0.22 -1.48
CA GLU A 123 6.56 0.39 -0.40
C GLU A 123 5.88 0.24 0.97
N SER A 124 4.65 -0.28 1.01
CA SER A 124 3.89 -0.55 2.24
C SER A 124 4.44 -1.76 2.98
N LYS A 125 4.51 -1.67 4.31
CA LYS A 125 5.06 -2.73 5.19
C LYS A 125 4.32 -4.06 5.00
N SER A 126 5.08 -5.15 5.11
CA SER A 126 4.63 -6.49 4.75
C SER A 126 3.36 -6.97 5.47
N PHE A 127 3.19 -6.73 6.77
CA PHE A 127 2.00 -7.18 7.52
C PHE A 127 0.70 -6.57 6.98
N TYR A 128 0.66 -5.25 6.80
CA TYR A 128 -0.54 -4.56 6.31
C TYR A 128 -0.87 -4.95 4.87
N THR A 129 0.18 -5.06 4.05
CA THR A 129 0.08 -5.54 2.67
C THR A 129 -0.48 -6.97 2.63
N SER A 130 0.09 -7.89 3.41
CA SER A 130 -0.35 -9.28 3.51
C SER A 130 -1.79 -9.41 4.02
N TYR A 131 -2.19 -8.58 4.99
CA TYR A 131 -3.58 -8.50 5.45
C TYR A 131 -4.54 -8.16 4.30
N ARG A 132 -4.22 -7.11 3.53
CA ARG A 132 -5.07 -6.66 2.40
C ARG A 132 -5.13 -7.71 1.30
N ILE A 133 -3.99 -8.28 0.91
CA ILE A 133 -3.92 -9.37 -0.07
C ILE A 133 -4.82 -10.53 0.34
N LYS A 134 -4.70 -11.01 1.59
CA LYS A 134 -5.49 -12.15 2.07
C LYS A 134 -6.98 -11.84 2.13
N LYS A 135 -7.35 -10.63 2.56
CA LYS A 135 -8.77 -10.22 2.66
C LYS A 135 -9.44 -10.03 1.31
N LEU A 136 -8.67 -9.64 0.30
CA LEU A 136 -9.15 -9.43 -1.07
C LEU A 136 -8.99 -10.67 -1.96
N GLY A 137 -8.43 -11.77 -1.43
CA GLY A 137 -8.20 -13.00 -2.19
C GLY A 137 -7.17 -12.86 -3.31
N LEU A 138 -6.28 -11.86 -3.22
CA LEU A 138 -5.27 -11.57 -4.23
C LEU A 138 -4.14 -12.62 -4.24
N ASP A 139 -3.98 -13.39 -3.16
CA ASP A 139 -3.02 -14.49 -3.06
C ASP A 139 -3.35 -15.68 -3.98
N ASN A 140 -4.53 -15.70 -4.60
CA ASN A 140 -4.89 -16.66 -5.65
C ASN A 140 -4.31 -16.30 -7.02
N TYR A 141 -3.86 -15.04 -7.21
CA TYR A 141 -3.43 -14.53 -8.50
C TYR A 141 -1.95 -14.11 -8.50
N ILE A 142 -1.50 -13.47 -7.41
CA ILE A 142 -0.13 -12.97 -7.27
C ILE A 142 0.82 -14.15 -7.03
N ASP A 143 1.89 -14.21 -7.83
CA ASP A 143 2.96 -15.22 -7.68
C ASP A 143 3.99 -14.82 -6.62
N VAL A 144 4.34 -13.53 -6.58
CA VAL A 144 5.33 -13.03 -5.62
C VAL A 144 5.03 -11.59 -5.21
N LEU A 145 5.16 -11.33 -3.92
CA LEU A 145 5.10 -10.00 -3.31
C LEU A 145 6.52 -9.54 -2.96
N TYR A 146 6.89 -8.34 -3.40
CA TYR A 146 8.03 -7.57 -2.88
C TYR A 146 7.52 -6.39 -2.05
N SER A 147 7.95 -6.32 -0.79
CA SER A 147 7.57 -5.25 0.15
C SER A 147 8.66 -5.03 1.20
N PRO A 148 8.74 -3.87 1.87
CA PRO A 148 9.60 -3.72 3.03
C PRO A 148 9.20 -4.68 4.17
N PRO A 149 10.17 -5.17 4.96
CA PRO A 149 9.85 -5.93 6.17
C PRO A 149 9.10 -5.03 7.17
N ASP A 150 8.35 -5.66 8.08
CA ASP A 150 7.61 -4.94 9.10
C ASP A 150 8.51 -4.49 10.28
N HIS A 151 7.93 -3.71 11.19
CA HIS A 151 8.54 -3.28 12.43
C HIS A 151 8.69 -4.42 13.44
N GLU A 152 9.59 -4.25 14.40
CA GLU A 152 9.66 -5.11 15.58
C GLU A 152 8.38 -4.95 16.42
N LEU A 153 7.84 -6.07 16.88
CA LEU A 153 6.64 -6.10 17.70
C LEU A 153 6.98 -5.74 19.15
N PRO A 154 6.04 -5.13 19.91
CA PRO A 154 6.19 -4.99 21.35
C PRO A 154 6.42 -6.33 22.05
N GLU A 155 7.15 -6.31 23.18
CA GLU A 155 7.43 -7.52 23.95
C GLU A 155 6.13 -8.23 24.38
N GLY A 156 6.04 -9.55 24.10
CA GLY A 156 4.86 -10.37 24.43
C GLY A 156 3.76 -10.38 23.36
N GLU A 157 3.89 -9.62 22.28
CA GLU A 157 2.99 -9.66 21.11
C GLU A 157 3.52 -10.61 20.01
N GLY A 158 2.65 -11.05 19.09
CA GLY A 158 3.09 -11.74 17.85
C GLY A 158 2.41 -13.05 17.46
N LEU A 159 1.56 -13.62 18.32
CA LEU A 159 0.92 -14.92 18.10
C LEU A 159 -0.02 -15.00 16.86
N ASN A 160 -0.32 -13.88 16.19
CA ASN A 160 -1.21 -13.82 15.01
C ASN A 160 -0.72 -12.85 13.91
N THR A 161 0.60 -12.64 13.80
CA THR A 161 1.17 -11.67 12.83
C THR A 161 1.63 -12.31 11.52
N HIS A 162 1.58 -13.64 11.41
CA HIS A 162 1.99 -14.36 10.22
C HIS A 162 0.80 -14.70 9.33
N PHE A 163 0.94 -14.41 8.04
CA PHE A 163 0.00 -14.82 7.01
C PHE A 163 0.58 -16.00 6.24
N GLU A 164 -0.17 -17.11 6.19
CA GLU A 164 0.16 -18.24 5.34
C GLU A 164 -0.48 -18.07 3.96
N PHE A 165 0.34 -18.19 2.93
CA PHE A 165 -0.05 -18.13 1.53
C PHE A 165 0.23 -19.48 0.88
N ASN A 166 -0.77 -20.02 0.17
CA ASN A 166 -0.65 -21.35 -0.42
C ASN A 166 0.23 -21.37 -1.69
N GLN A 167 0.22 -20.28 -2.44
CA GLN A 167 0.85 -20.20 -3.78
C GLN A 167 1.74 -18.98 -3.93
N MET A 168 1.38 -17.85 -3.30
CA MET A 168 2.15 -16.60 -3.36
C MET A 168 3.42 -16.67 -2.50
N LEU A 169 4.56 -16.29 -3.08
CA LEU A 169 5.82 -16.09 -2.36
C LEU A 169 5.89 -14.68 -1.78
N GLN A 170 6.54 -14.53 -0.62
CA GLN A 170 6.86 -13.23 -0.04
C GLN A 170 8.37 -13.00 -0.04
N LYS A 171 8.79 -11.85 -0.54
CA LYS A 171 10.17 -11.38 -0.57
C LYS A 171 10.25 -9.96 -0.03
N PHE A 172 11.41 -9.61 0.54
CA PHE A 172 11.63 -8.30 1.13
C PHE A 172 12.53 -7.43 0.25
N THR A 173 12.14 -6.17 0.07
CA THR A 173 13.00 -5.20 -0.59
C THR A 173 14.14 -4.76 0.32
N PRO A 174 15.27 -4.30 -0.24
CA PRO A 174 16.35 -3.71 0.54
C PRO A 174 15.85 -2.53 1.38
N LYS A 175 16.48 -2.34 2.54
CA LYS A 175 16.16 -1.21 3.41
C LYS A 175 16.45 0.11 2.70
N ASP A 176 15.58 1.10 2.88
CA ASP A 176 15.71 2.47 2.38
C ASP A 176 15.70 2.62 0.85
N GLU A 177 15.50 1.53 0.10
CA GLU A 177 15.28 1.57 -1.35
C GLU A 177 13.80 1.71 -1.67
N LEU A 178 13.47 2.80 -2.34
CA LEU A 178 12.10 3.23 -2.67
C LEU A 178 12.02 3.59 -4.15
N LYS A 179 10.81 3.58 -4.69
CA LYS A 179 10.46 4.18 -5.98
C LYS A 179 10.85 5.68 -5.93
N PRO A 180 11.32 6.27 -7.04
CA PRO A 180 11.44 5.72 -8.39
C PRO A 180 12.77 5.02 -8.71
N ASN A 181 13.42 4.28 -7.80
CA ASN A 181 14.72 3.63 -8.08
C ASN A 181 14.63 2.53 -9.18
N PRO A 182 15.13 2.76 -10.41
CA PRO A 182 15.03 1.77 -11.49
C PRO A 182 15.88 0.53 -11.24
N LYS A 183 16.96 0.64 -10.46
CA LYS A 183 17.82 -0.49 -10.12
C LYS A 183 17.06 -1.53 -9.31
N LEU A 184 16.23 -1.11 -8.35
CA LEU A 184 15.42 -2.02 -7.55
C LEU A 184 14.43 -2.80 -8.44
N LEU A 185 13.79 -2.12 -9.40
CA LEU A 185 12.90 -2.79 -10.36
C LEU A 185 13.67 -3.81 -11.23
N LEU A 186 14.87 -3.46 -11.70
CA LEU A 186 15.73 -4.37 -12.46
C LEU A 186 16.18 -5.58 -11.64
N ASP A 187 16.46 -5.39 -10.35
CA ASP A 187 16.81 -6.48 -9.43
C ASP A 187 15.61 -7.42 -9.20
N ILE A 188 14.39 -6.88 -9.05
CA ILE A 188 13.14 -7.66 -8.99
C ILE A 188 12.94 -8.50 -10.26
N ILE A 189 13.10 -7.87 -11.44
CA ILE A 189 12.95 -8.53 -12.75
C ILE A 189 13.97 -9.66 -12.91
N LYS A 190 15.22 -9.41 -12.51
CA LYS A 190 16.29 -10.42 -12.54
C LYS A 190 16.01 -11.58 -11.59
N ASP A 191 15.53 -11.31 -10.37
CA ASP A 191 15.25 -12.32 -9.34
C ASP A 191 14.12 -13.29 -9.75
N ILE A 192 13.17 -12.84 -10.59
CA ILE A 192 12.14 -13.73 -11.15
C ILE A 192 12.61 -14.47 -12.42
N GLY A 193 13.73 -14.08 -13.02
CA GLY A 193 14.30 -14.66 -14.25
C GLY A 193 13.75 -14.07 -15.54
N ALA A 194 13.19 -12.86 -15.49
CA ALA A 194 12.65 -12.15 -16.66
C ALA A 194 13.61 -11.08 -17.19
N THR A 195 13.25 -10.43 -18.29
CA THR A 195 13.92 -9.24 -18.83
C THR A 195 12.96 -8.04 -18.86
N PRO A 196 13.44 -6.78 -18.89
CA PRO A 196 12.56 -5.62 -18.96
C PRO A 196 11.57 -5.64 -20.14
N GLY A 197 11.97 -6.24 -21.26
CA GLY A 197 11.12 -6.39 -22.44
C GLY A 197 9.89 -7.26 -22.21
N ASP A 198 9.99 -8.25 -21.31
CA ASP A 198 8.93 -9.19 -20.95
C ASP A 198 7.87 -8.57 -20.04
N CYS A 199 8.23 -7.48 -19.36
CA CYS A 199 7.47 -6.89 -18.27
C CYS A 199 6.59 -5.73 -18.74
N ILE A 200 5.45 -5.61 -18.07
CA ILE A 200 4.73 -4.34 -17.90
C ILE A 200 4.77 -3.94 -16.44
N TYR A 201 4.77 -2.64 -16.16
CA TYR A 201 4.61 -2.08 -14.83
C TYR A 201 3.35 -1.21 -14.81
N VAL A 202 2.41 -1.48 -13.90
CA VAL A 202 1.21 -0.66 -13.70
C VAL A 202 1.17 -0.07 -12.30
N GLY A 203 0.89 1.24 -12.19
CA GLY A 203 0.79 1.94 -10.91
C GLY A 203 0.11 3.30 -11.02
N ASP A 204 -0.27 3.88 -9.89
CA ASP A 204 -1.04 5.14 -9.80
C ASP A 204 -0.17 6.39 -9.64
N SER A 205 1.16 6.26 -9.60
CA SER A 205 2.06 7.41 -9.40
C SER A 205 2.95 7.68 -10.62
N GLU A 206 2.75 8.82 -11.30
CA GLU A 206 3.59 9.23 -12.44
C GLU A 206 5.08 9.37 -12.05
N MET A 207 5.37 10.07 -10.96
CA MET A 207 6.75 10.35 -10.53
C MET A 207 7.43 9.19 -9.79
N LYS A 208 6.69 8.14 -9.43
CA LYS A 208 7.23 6.95 -8.75
C LYS A 208 7.18 5.73 -9.64
N ASP A 209 5.99 5.24 -9.95
CA ASP A 209 5.80 3.99 -10.68
C ASP A 209 6.22 4.13 -12.14
N ILE A 210 5.70 5.17 -12.81
CA ILE A 210 5.88 5.36 -14.25
C ILE A 210 7.32 5.76 -14.56
N GLU A 211 7.84 6.74 -13.84
CA GLU A 211 9.23 7.18 -14.00
C GLU A 211 10.24 6.05 -13.72
N MET A 212 10.02 5.23 -12.68
CA MET A 212 10.87 4.07 -12.41
C MET A 212 10.83 3.05 -13.55
N ALA A 213 9.64 2.72 -14.05
CA ALA A 213 9.47 1.76 -15.13
C ALA A 213 10.15 2.24 -16.42
N GLN A 214 9.98 3.50 -16.78
CA GLN A 214 10.62 4.11 -17.95
C GLN A 214 12.15 4.10 -17.84
N GLN A 215 12.69 4.50 -16.68
CA GLN A 215 14.14 4.47 -16.44
C GLN A 215 14.72 3.03 -16.47
N ALA A 216 13.91 2.02 -16.15
CA ALA A 216 14.27 0.61 -16.24
C ALA A 216 14.02 0.00 -17.64
N ASN A 217 13.57 0.76 -18.63
CA ASN A 217 13.12 0.29 -19.95
C ASN A 217 12.01 -0.79 -19.88
N VAL A 218 11.13 -0.68 -18.88
CA VAL A 218 9.92 -1.51 -18.73
C VAL A 218 8.73 -0.75 -19.32
N SER A 219 7.80 -1.45 -19.95
CA SER A 219 6.57 -0.81 -20.46
C SER A 219 5.71 -0.31 -19.28
N ASP A 220 5.58 1.00 -19.16
CA ASP A 220 4.84 1.66 -18.07
C ASP A 220 3.34 1.85 -18.40
N VAL A 221 2.47 1.70 -17.41
CA VAL A 221 1.03 1.92 -17.53
C VAL A 221 0.52 2.71 -16.34
N PHE A 222 0.02 3.90 -16.59
CA PHE A 222 -0.52 4.77 -15.56
C PHE A 222 -1.98 4.45 -15.23
N ALA A 223 -2.23 4.00 -14.01
CA ALA A 223 -3.54 3.73 -13.44
C ALA A 223 -4.21 5.04 -12.98
N LYS A 224 -4.65 5.87 -13.94
CA LYS A 224 -5.15 7.23 -13.68
C LYS A 224 -6.31 7.26 -12.68
N TYR A 225 -7.17 6.24 -12.68
CA TYR A 225 -8.32 6.13 -11.78
C TYR A 225 -7.94 6.12 -10.29
N GLY A 226 -6.71 5.73 -9.93
CA GLY A 226 -6.21 5.73 -8.56
C GLY A 226 -5.96 7.12 -7.97
N THR A 227 -5.89 8.15 -8.82
CA THR A 227 -5.42 9.49 -8.41
C THR A 227 -6.54 10.45 -7.98
N ALA A 228 -7.81 10.12 -8.26
CA ALA A 228 -8.95 11.04 -8.07
C ALA A 228 -9.11 11.53 -6.61
N HIS A 229 -8.72 10.71 -5.64
CA HIS A 229 -8.97 10.97 -4.23
C HIS A 229 -8.23 12.19 -3.67
N PHE A 230 -7.07 12.54 -4.23
CA PHE A 230 -6.24 13.63 -3.71
C PHE A 230 -6.76 15.02 -4.10
N SER A 231 -7.33 15.17 -5.30
CA SER A 231 -7.86 16.44 -5.79
C SER A 231 -9.29 16.71 -5.33
N GLU A 232 -10.07 15.66 -5.08
CA GLU A 232 -11.51 15.78 -4.85
C GLU A 232 -11.88 15.89 -3.36
N ASN A 233 -10.99 15.45 -2.44
CA ASN A 233 -11.31 15.30 -1.02
C ASN A 233 -10.29 15.98 -0.08
N PRO A 234 -10.17 17.33 -0.10
CA PRO A 234 -9.15 18.05 0.67
C PRO A 234 -9.26 17.85 2.19
N THR A 235 -10.47 17.69 2.72
CA THR A 235 -10.69 17.42 4.15
C THR A 235 -10.10 16.07 4.56
N GLU A 236 -10.32 15.03 3.77
CA GLU A 236 -9.79 13.69 4.04
C GLU A 236 -8.26 13.69 3.99
N TYR A 237 -7.71 14.37 2.99
CA TYR A 237 -6.27 14.49 2.82
C TYR A 237 -5.61 15.29 3.95
N ASN A 238 -6.28 16.32 4.47
CA ASN A 238 -5.80 17.08 5.63
C ASN A 238 -5.74 16.21 6.89
N LEU A 239 -6.69 15.28 7.08
CA LEU A 239 -6.62 14.34 8.19
C LEU A 239 -5.39 13.43 8.06
N LEU A 240 -5.13 12.88 6.86
CA LEU A 240 -3.91 12.09 6.62
C LEU A 240 -2.66 12.91 6.94
N ARG A 241 -2.57 14.15 6.44
CA ARG A 241 -1.43 15.03 6.74
C ARG A 241 -1.26 15.34 8.22
N ALA A 242 -2.35 15.38 8.99
CA ALA A 242 -2.30 15.65 10.42
C ALA A 242 -1.68 14.50 11.21
N VAL A 243 -1.78 13.26 10.72
CA VAL A 243 -1.30 12.05 11.43
C VAL A 243 -0.28 11.23 10.65
N THR A 244 0.14 11.66 9.46
CA THR A 244 1.05 10.87 8.61
C THR A 244 2.40 10.63 9.28
N HIS A 245 3.03 9.51 8.92
CA HIS A 245 4.39 9.18 9.30
C HIS A 245 5.45 10.02 8.57
N TRP A 246 5.06 10.79 7.54
CA TRP A 246 6.01 11.59 6.77
C TRP A 246 6.72 12.61 7.67
N THR A 247 8.04 12.50 7.71
CA THR A 247 8.93 13.47 8.32
C THR A 247 9.12 14.67 7.39
N ASP A 248 9.71 15.76 7.91
CA ASP A 248 10.10 16.89 7.06
C ASP A 248 11.10 16.46 5.97
N GLU A 249 11.89 15.41 6.22
CA GLU A 249 12.81 14.82 5.25
C GLU A 249 12.05 14.08 4.15
N ASP A 250 11.04 13.28 4.48
CA ASP A 250 10.18 12.60 3.50
C ASP A 250 9.44 13.62 2.62
N VAL A 251 8.90 14.68 3.21
CA VAL A 251 8.23 15.74 2.47
C VAL A 251 9.21 16.47 1.53
N LYS A 252 10.44 16.74 1.98
CA LYS A 252 11.48 17.32 1.13
C LYS A 252 11.86 16.36 0.00
N ARG A 253 12.00 15.07 0.30
CA ARG A 253 12.30 14.03 -0.68
C ARG A 253 11.22 13.93 -1.75
N GLU A 254 9.94 13.90 -1.37
CA GLU A 254 8.81 13.90 -2.30
C GLU A 254 8.81 15.15 -3.20
N LYS A 255 9.11 16.32 -2.64
CA LYS A 255 9.27 17.55 -3.43
C LYS A 255 10.44 17.44 -4.41
N LEU A 256 11.59 16.94 -3.97
CA LEU A 256 12.75 16.74 -4.82
C LEU A 256 12.46 15.74 -5.95
N ILE A 257 11.78 14.63 -5.67
CA ILE A 257 11.34 13.67 -6.68
C ILE A 257 10.45 14.37 -7.71
N LYS A 258 9.48 15.17 -7.25
CA LYS A 258 8.60 15.94 -8.13
C LYS A 258 9.33 16.98 -8.97
N GLU A 259 10.31 17.68 -8.39
CA GLU A 259 11.10 18.72 -9.07
C GLU A 259 12.15 18.16 -10.03
N GLN A 260 12.69 16.97 -9.73
CA GLN A 260 13.69 16.27 -10.55
C GLN A 260 13.07 15.31 -11.54
N SER A 261 11.76 15.06 -11.43
CA SER A 261 11.03 14.20 -12.36
C SER A 261 11.26 14.69 -13.78
N HIS A 262 11.61 13.76 -14.67
CA HIS A 262 11.83 14.09 -16.07
C HIS A 262 10.55 14.58 -16.78
N HIS A 263 9.39 14.50 -16.10
CA HIS A 263 8.07 14.85 -16.62
C HIS A 263 7.78 14.17 -17.96
N ILE A 264 8.34 12.97 -18.16
CA ILE A 264 8.06 12.15 -19.32
C ILE A 264 6.63 11.65 -19.14
N PRO A 265 5.74 11.89 -20.12
CA PRO A 265 4.37 11.42 -20.02
C PRO A 265 4.34 9.88 -19.98
N PRO A 266 3.37 9.27 -19.29
CA PRO A 266 3.17 7.83 -19.35
C PRO A 266 3.04 7.34 -20.80
N SER A 267 3.68 6.22 -21.12
CA SER A 267 3.56 5.55 -22.42
C SER A 267 2.13 5.08 -22.66
N TYR A 268 1.48 4.61 -21.58
CA TYR A 268 0.08 4.19 -21.57
C TYR A 268 -0.64 4.73 -20.34
N THR A 269 -1.93 5.00 -20.49
CA THR A 269 -2.80 5.44 -19.39
C THR A 269 -4.11 4.68 -19.48
N ILE A 270 -4.59 4.18 -18.34
CA ILE A 270 -5.83 3.41 -18.24
C ILE A 270 -6.80 4.05 -17.22
N ASN A 271 -8.10 3.96 -17.49
CA ASN A 271 -9.16 4.43 -16.58
C ASN A 271 -9.84 3.27 -15.82
N GLN A 272 -9.57 2.02 -16.22
CA GLN A 272 -9.93 0.81 -15.49
C GLN A 272 -8.90 -0.30 -15.76
N TYR A 273 -8.71 -1.20 -14.80
CA TYR A 273 -7.63 -2.19 -14.84
C TYR A 273 -7.71 -3.15 -16.04
N SER A 274 -8.92 -3.49 -16.52
CA SER A 274 -9.10 -4.38 -17.67
C SER A 274 -8.56 -3.83 -19.00
N GLU A 275 -8.33 -2.52 -19.11
CA GLU A 275 -7.75 -1.93 -20.32
C GLU A 275 -6.35 -2.50 -20.63
N LEU A 276 -5.64 -3.03 -19.62
CA LEU A 276 -4.38 -3.76 -19.81
C LEU A 276 -4.49 -4.84 -20.90
N LEU A 277 -5.60 -5.58 -20.93
CA LEU A 277 -5.85 -6.67 -21.89
C LEU A 277 -6.06 -6.18 -23.33
N SER A 278 -6.37 -4.89 -23.51
CA SER A 278 -6.50 -4.27 -24.83
C SER A 278 -5.20 -3.60 -25.30
N LEU A 279 -4.35 -3.20 -24.36
CA LEU A 279 -3.07 -2.53 -24.65
C LEU A 279 -1.94 -3.50 -24.98
N PHE A 280 -1.97 -4.71 -24.39
CA PHE A 280 -0.90 -5.69 -24.53
C PHE A 280 -1.44 -7.07 -24.88
N SER A 281 -0.68 -7.80 -25.69
CA SER A 281 -0.86 -9.24 -25.87
C SER A 281 -0.07 -9.98 -24.79
N PHE A 282 -0.75 -10.85 -24.04
CA PHE A 282 -0.13 -11.63 -22.97
C PHE A 282 0.05 -13.09 -23.36
N THR A 283 1.14 -13.69 -22.88
CA THR A 283 1.44 -15.11 -23.08
C THR A 283 2.07 -15.71 -21.82
N ASN A 284 2.22 -17.04 -21.81
CA ASN A 284 2.71 -17.77 -20.65
C ASN A 284 4.18 -17.44 -20.34
N PHE A 285 4.48 -17.19 -19.06
CA PHE A 285 5.85 -17.02 -18.59
C PHE A 285 6.60 -18.35 -18.54
N GLN A 286 7.71 -18.43 -19.26
CA GLN A 286 8.65 -19.54 -19.14
C GLN A 286 9.89 -19.03 -18.42
N ARG A 287 10.17 -19.62 -17.26
CA ARG A 287 11.37 -19.31 -16.49
C ARG A 287 12.58 -19.79 -17.29
N ASN A 288 13.49 -18.87 -17.61
CA ASN A 288 14.78 -19.21 -18.20
C ASN A 288 15.63 -20.07 -17.26
#